data_AF-A0A9E0HGE5-F1
#
_entry.id   AF-A0A9E0HGE5-F1
#
_cell.length_a   1.000
_cell.length_b   1.000
_cell.length_c   1.000
_cell.angle_alpha   90.00
_cell.angle_beta   90.00
_cell.angle_gamma   90.00
#
_symmetry.space_group_name_H-M   'P 1'
#
loop_
_entity.id
_entity.type
_entity.pdbx_description
1 polymer ?
#
loop_
_entity_poly.entity_id
_entity_poly.type
_entity_poly.pdbx_seq_one_letter_code
_entity_poly.pdbx_strand_id
1 'polypeptide(L)'
;MTPPRPYLDTLAAAAAAPTLSDAALAALVAPLADAAELTATPQDPLYHAEGDVWIHTRMAVAALRGGPAWRELDPLGRIVTLAAVLSHDLGKRSTTRLEADGRWSSRGHSARGEIDLRVTLWRLGVPWTVREHICQLVRWHQVPLFGVDRPDAVALAIRLSTVLRHDWLTAVATADAAGRRCARADDQARLLDQCALWRLHCDELGVGSAPYRFPDDYTRARWLAETEPRRPPELPYHDDSVGDAVVVAGLPCSGKSTYLASRPELAQVSLDDLRAELEVDPADGQRAVIGLARDRARAALRAGQPFAWNATNLSRSVRGEIITLCRAYRFRVHLVYCEAGADELAARNRARPEATRVPARALERMYTRWTVPTPDEAHRVLYRVSPADDGGAAWPPAP
;
A
#
# COMPACT_ATOMS: atom_id res chain seq x y z
N MET A 1 -25.87 12.26 -3.53
CA MET A 1 -24.85 13.20 -4.08
C MET A 1 -23.49 12.68 -3.68
N THR A 2 -22.57 12.50 -4.64
CA THR A 2 -21.17 12.18 -4.34
C THR A 2 -20.57 13.36 -3.56
N PRO A 3 -19.89 13.14 -2.42
CA PRO A 3 -19.21 14.22 -1.71
C PRO A 3 -18.18 14.90 -2.63
N PRO A 4 -17.92 16.21 -2.49
CA PRO A 4 -16.94 16.92 -3.31
C PRO A 4 -15.54 16.31 -3.15
N ARG A 5 -14.78 16.22 -4.26
CA ARG A 5 -13.45 15.60 -4.31
C ARG A 5 -12.43 16.57 -4.91
N PRO A 6 -12.20 17.72 -4.26
CA PRO A 6 -11.50 18.84 -4.88
C PRO A 6 -10.11 18.45 -5.40
N TYR A 7 -9.39 17.59 -4.68
CA TYR A 7 -8.06 17.15 -5.12
C TYR A 7 -8.10 16.21 -6.34
N LEU A 8 -9.04 15.26 -6.37
CA LEU A 8 -9.18 14.34 -7.51
C LEU A 8 -9.65 15.09 -8.76
N ASP A 9 -10.58 16.03 -8.61
CA ASP A 9 -11.07 16.86 -9.72
C ASP A 9 -9.93 17.72 -10.31
N THR A 10 -9.06 18.24 -9.44
CA THR A 10 -7.86 18.98 -9.85
C THR A 10 -6.88 18.08 -10.61
N LEU A 11 -6.63 16.85 -10.14
CA LEU A 11 -5.80 15.87 -10.85
C LEU A 11 -6.40 15.49 -12.20
N ALA A 12 -7.71 15.30 -12.28
CA ALA A 12 -8.42 14.98 -13.52
C ALA A 12 -8.30 16.11 -14.54
N ALA A 13 -8.51 17.37 -14.11
CA ALA A 13 -8.32 18.53 -14.96
C ALA A 13 -6.87 18.64 -15.46
N ALA A 14 -5.89 18.40 -14.58
CA ALA A 14 -4.48 18.42 -14.95
C ALA A 14 -4.09 17.30 -15.93
N ALA A 15 -4.65 16.10 -15.76
CA ALA A 15 -4.43 14.97 -16.65
C ALA A 15 -5.08 15.19 -18.04
N ALA A 16 -6.18 15.93 -18.11
CA ALA A 16 -6.85 16.27 -19.36
C ALA A 16 -6.22 17.48 -20.07
N ALA A 17 -5.52 18.35 -19.34
CA ALA A 17 -4.89 19.53 -19.91
C ALA A 17 -3.82 19.15 -20.96
N PRO A 18 -3.68 19.91 -22.06
CA PRO A 18 -2.63 19.68 -23.06
C PRO A 18 -1.23 20.00 -22.53
N THR A 19 -1.12 21.02 -21.67
CA THR A 19 0.13 21.48 -21.07
C THR A 19 -0.06 21.74 -19.58
N LEU A 20 1.01 21.60 -18.78
CA LEU A 20 1.00 21.95 -17.37
C LEU A 20 2.11 22.97 -17.12
N SER A 21 1.75 24.12 -16.58
CA SER A 21 2.72 25.13 -16.15
C SER A 21 3.37 24.71 -14.83
N ASP A 22 4.51 25.31 -14.50
CA ASP A 22 5.16 25.10 -13.21
C ASP A 22 4.27 25.48 -12.03
N ALA A 23 3.47 26.55 -12.19
CA ALA A 23 2.49 26.96 -11.18
C ALA A 23 1.39 25.90 -10.97
N ALA A 24 0.91 25.28 -12.06
CA ALA A 24 -0.06 24.19 -11.96
C ALA A 24 0.55 22.95 -11.28
N LEU A 25 1.80 22.61 -11.59
CA LEU A 25 2.52 21.52 -10.92
C LEU A 25 2.70 21.78 -9.42
N ALA A 26 3.12 22.99 -9.05
CA ALA A 26 3.24 23.39 -7.65
C ALA A 26 1.90 23.30 -6.91
N ALA A 27 0.81 23.73 -7.56
CA ALA A 27 -0.54 23.64 -6.99
C ALA A 27 -1.02 22.18 -6.79
N LEU A 28 -0.62 21.26 -7.67
CA LEU A 28 -0.93 19.83 -7.54
C LEU A 28 -0.17 19.15 -6.39
N VAL A 29 1.06 19.60 -6.11
CA VAL A 29 1.89 19.04 -5.04
C VAL A 29 1.63 19.67 -3.69
N ALA A 30 1.22 20.93 -3.62
CA ALA A 30 1.02 21.65 -2.36
C ALA A 30 0.13 20.91 -1.33
N PRO A 31 -0.95 20.20 -1.71
CA PRO A 31 -1.73 19.40 -0.76
C PRO A 31 -1.01 18.14 -0.25
N LEU A 32 0.03 17.67 -0.94
CA LEU A 32 0.80 16.47 -0.62
C LEU A 32 2.06 16.77 0.20
N ALA A 33 2.75 17.86 -0.15
CA ALA A 33 4.01 18.28 0.43
C ALA A 33 4.30 19.76 0.14
N ASP A 34 5.10 20.37 0.99
CA ASP A 34 5.67 21.68 0.70
C ASP A 34 6.76 21.55 -0.38
N ALA A 35 6.64 22.29 -1.48
CA ALA A 35 7.62 22.32 -2.55
C ALA A 35 8.99 22.85 -2.08
N ALA A 36 9.02 23.69 -1.04
CA ALA A 36 10.27 24.14 -0.43
C ALA A 36 11.02 22.99 0.25
N GLU A 37 10.31 22.05 0.90
CA GLU A 37 10.94 20.85 1.48
C GLU A 37 11.51 19.94 0.40
N LEU A 38 10.82 19.80 -0.74
CA LEU A 38 11.31 19.01 -1.88
C LEU A 38 12.55 19.66 -2.51
N THR A 39 12.56 20.99 -2.62
CA THR A 39 13.72 21.75 -3.11
C THR A 39 14.91 21.64 -2.14
N ALA A 40 14.65 21.60 -0.83
CA ALA A 40 15.67 21.43 0.19
C ALA A 40 16.16 19.98 0.36
N THR A 41 15.55 19.00 -0.33
CA THR A 41 15.95 17.59 -0.23
C THR A 41 16.99 17.26 -1.31
N PRO A 42 18.27 17.12 -0.95
CA PRO A 42 19.33 16.83 -1.91
C PRO A 42 19.22 15.41 -2.45
N GLN A 43 19.75 15.19 -3.65
CA GLN A 43 19.91 13.88 -4.23
C GLN A 43 21.39 13.60 -4.54
N ASP A 44 21.74 12.33 -4.73
CA ASP A 44 23.09 11.94 -5.09
C ASP A 44 23.43 12.42 -6.52
N PRO A 45 24.42 13.32 -6.72
CA PRO A 45 24.75 13.85 -8.04
C PRO A 45 25.18 12.80 -9.07
N LEU A 46 25.58 11.59 -8.62
CA LEU A 46 25.90 10.50 -9.53
C LEU A 46 24.66 10.04 -10.31
N TYR A 47 23.52 9.95 -9.64
CA TYR A 47 22.27 9.45 -10.21
C TYR A 47 21.30 10.58 -10.59
N HIS A 48 21.43 11.73 -9.92
CA HIS A 48 20.54 12.88 -9.98
C HIS A 48 21.34 14.19 -10.09
N ALA A 49 22.10 14.35 -11.18
CA ALA A 49 22.87 15.56 -11.47
C ALA A 49 21.99 16.80 -11.67
N GLU A 50 20.68 16.63 -11.86
CA GLU A 50 19.69 17.72 -11.87
C GLU A 50 19.53 18.42 -10.52
N GLY A 51 19.94 17.79 -9.41
CA GLY A 51 20.01 18.41 -8.09
C GLY A 51 19.00 17.84 -7.10
N ASP A 52 17.90 18.56 -6.86
CA ASP A 52 16.95 18.25 -5.79
C ASP A 52 15.72 17.46 -6.26
N VAL A 53 14.92 17.01 -5.28
CA VAL A 53 13.72 16.19 -5.53
C VAL A 53 12.67 16.97 -6.32
N TRP A 54 12.56 18.28 -6.16
CA TRP A 54 11.54 19.07 -6.86
C TRP A 54 11.87 19.22 -8.35
N ILE A 55 13.13 19.49 -8.68
CA ILE A 55 13.60 19.54 -10.06
C ILE A 55 13.34 18.20 -10.74
N HIS A 56 13.73 17.09 -10.10
CA HIS A 56 13.51 15.74 -10.63
C HIS A 56 12.02 15.43 -10.83
N THR A 57 11.17 15.76 -9.86
CA THR A 57 9.71 15.53 -9.96
C THR A 57 9.11 16.25 -11.17
N ARG A 58 9.50 17.52 -11.43
CA ARG A 58 9.04 18.28 -12.61
C ARG A 58 9.50 17.64 -13.91
N MET A 59 10.76 17.19 -13.97
CA MET A 59 11.31 16.51 -15.13
C MET A 59 10.62 15.17 -15.40
N ALA A 60 10.36 14.37 -14.36
CA ALA A 60 9.63 13.11 -14.46
C ALA A 60 8.18 13.31 -14.94
N VAL A 61 7.47 14.34 -14.47
CA VAL A 61 6.12 14.66 -14.98
C VAL A 61 6.14 15.08 -16.45
N ALA A 62 7.13 15.88 -16.86
CA ALA A 62 7.31 16.24 -18.26
C ALA A 62 7.59 15.01 -19.13
N ALA A 63 8.45 14.10 -18.66
CA ALA A 63 8.77 12.85 -19.33
C ALA A 63 7.55 11.91 -19.43
N LEU A 64 6.76 11.78 -18.36
CA LEU A 64 5.50 11.00 -18.39
C LEU A 64 4.59 11.50 -19.51
N ARG A 65 4.25 12.80 -19.49
CA ARG A 65 3.25 13.39 -20.39
C ARG A 65 3.73 13.50 -21.84
N GLY A 66 5.04 13.63 -22.05
CA GLY A 66 5.65 13.61 -23.40
C GLY A 66 5.81 12.19 -23.97
N GLY A 67 5.85 11.17 -23.11
CA GLY A 67 6.12 9.79 -23.48
C GLY A 67 4.98 9.10 -24.24
N PRO A 68 5.26 8.00 -24.96
CA PRO A 68 4.25 7.22 -25.69
C PRO A 68 3.19 6.62 -24.76
N ALA A 69 3.59 6.08 -23.61
CA ALA A 69 2.71 5.44 -22.64
C ALA A 69 1.54 6.34 -22.19
N TRP A 70 1.76 7.66 -22.05
CA TRP A 70 0.69 8.60 -21.67
C TRP A 70 -0.49 8.63 -22.64
N ARG A 71 -0.22 8.44 -23.94
CA ARG A 71 -1.26 8.41 -24.97
C ARG A 71 -2.11 7.16 -24.89
N GLU A 72 -1.51 6.04 -24.48
CA GLU A 72 -2.15 4.72 -24.34
C GLU A 72 -2.94 4.57 -23.04
N LEU A 73 -2.59 5.33 -21.99
CA LEU A 73 -3.34 5.32 -20.73
C LEU A 73 -4.76 5.83 -20.92
N ASP A 74 -5.70 5.12 -20.30
CA ASP A 74 -7.08 5.56 -20.14
C ASP A 74 -7.17 6.77 -19.18
N PRO A 75 -8.32 7.47 -19.10
CA PRO A 75 -8.42 8.68 -18.28
C PRO A 75 -8.04 8.45 -16.81
N LEU A 76 -8.42 7.31 -16.24
CA LEU A 76 -8.06 6.97 -14.86
C LEU A 76 -6.56 6.67 -14.73
N GLY A 77 -5.98 5.91 -15.64
CA GLY A 77 -4.55 5.62 -15.67
C GLY A 77 -3.72 6.89 -15.75
N ARG A 78 -4.14 7.90 -16.53
CA ARG A 78 -3.49 9.22 -16.55
C ARG A 78 -3.54 9.93 -15.21
N ILE A 79 -4.69 9.91 -14.52
CA ILE A 79 -4.84 10.50 -13.19
C ILE A 79 -3.93 9.79 -12.17
N VAL A 80 -4.00 8.46 -12.12
CA VAL A 80 -3.26 7.63 -11.17
C VAL A 80 -1.76 7.73 -11.39
N THR A 81 -1.28 7.61 -12.63
CA THR A 81 0.15 7.68 -12.95
C THR A 81 0.70 9.10 -12.78
N LEU A 82 -0.06 10.15 -13.12
CA LEU A 82 0.34 11.53 -12.84
C LEU A 82 0.50 11.75 -11.33
N ALA A 83 -0.48 11.34 -10.53
CA ALA A 83 -0.40 11.44 -9.08
C ALA A 83 0.77 10.62 -8.51
N ALA A 84 1.02 9.42 -9.04
CA ALA A 84 2.15 8.58 -8.62
C ALA A 84 3.50 9.23 -8.96
N VAL A 85 3.69 9.78 -10.16
CA VAL A 85 4.93 10.49 -10.52
C VAL A 85 5.12 11.77 -9.69
N LEU A 86 4.05 12.52 -9.43
CA LEU A 86 4.10 13.68 -8.52
C LEU A 86 4.52 13.30 -7.08
N SER A 87 4.33 12.05 -6.69
CA SER A 87 4.47 11.61 -5.30
C SER A 87 5.54 10.55 -5.02
N HIS A 88 6.16 9.96 -6.05
CA HIS A 88 7.04 8.79 -5.93
C HIS A 88 8.20 8.98 -4.94
N ASP A 89 8.72 10.21 -4.89
CA ASP A 89 9.88 10.58 -4.08
C ASP A 89 9.55 11.43 -2.84
N LEU A 90 8.27 11.64 -2.51
CA LEU A 90 7.90 12.46 -1.33
C LEU A 90 8.46 11.91 -0.02
N GLY A 91 8.68 10.60 0.06
CA GLY A 91 9.30 9.94 1.20
C GLY A 91 10.77 10.29 1.41
N LYS A 92 11.47 10.83 0.39
CA LYS A 92 12.89 11.22 0.49
C LYS A 92 13.07 12.31 1.55
N ARG A 93 12.14 13.26 1.68
CA ARG A 93 12.16 14.34 2.69
C ARG A 93 12.43 13.87 4.12
N SER A 94 11.93 12.69 4.48
CA SER A 94 12.06 12.13 5.85
C SER A 94 13.06 10.98 5.96
N THR A 95 13.68 10.57 4.85
CA THR A 95 14.58 9.41 4.78
C THR A 95 15.95 9.71 4.19
N THR A 96 16.15 10.87 3.55
CA THR A 96 17.42 11.30 3.00
C THR A 96 18.44 11.59 4.11
N ARG A 97 19.61 10.98 4.01
CA ARG A 97 20.73 11.13 4.95
C ARG A 97 22.04 11.22 4.17
N LEU A 98 22.98 11.97 4.71
CA LEU A 98 24.37 11.95 4.25
C LEU A 98 25.04 10.74 4.92
N GLU A 99 25.50 9.80 4.10
CA GLU A 99 26.18 8.60 4.56
C GLU A 99 27.65 8.90 4.88
N ALA A 100 28.33 7.95 5.54
CA ALA A 100 29.73 8.09 5.94
C ALA A 100 30.71 8.20 4.75
N ASP A 101 30.32 7.72 3.57
CA ASP A 101 31.08 7.86 2.32
C ASP A 101 30.85 9.21 1.61
N GLY A 102 30.10 10.11 2.24
CA GLY A 102 29.78 11.43 1.71
C GLY A 102 28.68 11.44 0.66
N ARG A 103 27.98 10.32 0.43
CA ARG A 103 26.89 10.22 -0.55
C ARG A 103 25.53 10.39 0.10
N TRP A 104 24.59 10.97 -0.65
CA TRP A 104 23.19 11.04 -0.23
C TRP A 104 22.49 9.71 -0.47
N SER A 105 21.79 9.21 0.55
CA SER A 105 20.95 8.02 0.42
C SER A 105 19.55 8.29 0.98
N SER A 106 18.53 7.75 0.33
CA SER A 106 17.12 7.83 0.76
C SER A 106 16.53 6.43 0.94
N ARG A 107 17.25 5.57 1.68
CA ARG A 107 16.85 4.17 1.89
C ARG A 107 15.48 4.11 2.58
N GLY A 108 14.56 3.34 1.99
CA GLY A 108 13.21 3.16 2.52
C GLY A 108 12.21 4.26 2.15
N HIS A 109 12.59 5.25 1.33
CA HIS A 109 11.69 6.35 0.93
C HIS A 109 10.38 5.85 0.30
N SER A 110 10.39 4.80 -0.52
CA SER A 110 9.18 4.31 -1.18
C SER A 110 8.20 3.68 -0.17
N ALA A 111 8.72 2.99 0.86
CA ALA A 111 7.91 2.45 1.96
C ALA A 111 7.29 3.58 2.80
N ARG A 112 8.09 4.60 3.10
CA ARG A 112 7.65 5.75 3.89
C ARG A 112 6.66 6.61 3.11
N GLY A 113 6.95 6.86 1.84
CA GLY A 113 6.15 7.64 0.90
C GLY A 113 4.75 7.04 0.71
N GLU A 114 4.65 5.71 0.56
CA GLU A 114 3.35 5.01 0.54
C GLU A 114 2.48 5.35 1.76
N ILE A 115 3.05 5.25 2.97
CA ILE A 115 2.30 5.47 4.22
C ILE A 115 1.87 6.93 4.36
N ASP A 116 2.81 7.86 4.18
CA ASP A 116 2.54 9.29 4.32
C ASP A 116 1.50 9.74 3.27
N LEU A 117 1.65 9.29 2.02
CA LEU A 117 0.74 9.60 0.94
C LEU A 117 -0.66 9.03 1.18
N ARG A 118 -0.78 7.79 1.69
CA ARG A 118 -2.07 7.18 2.02
C ARG A 118 -2.84 8.04 3.02
N VAL A 119 -2.17 8.50 4.08
CA VAL A 119 -2.79 9.35 5.11
C VAL A 119 -3.25 10.67 4.51
N THR A 120 -2.41 11.30 3.68
CA THR A 120 -2.74 12.58 3.05
C THR A 120 -3.90 12.46 2.07
N LEU A 121 -3.86 11.50 1.14
CA LEU A 121 -4.95 11.28 0.18
C LEU A 121 -6.26 10.89 0.86
N TRP A 122 -6.20 10.12 1.95
CA TRP A 122 -7.37 9.81 2.79
C TRP A 122 -7.97 11.06 3.45
N ARG A 123 -7.14 11.97 3.97
CA ARG A 123 -7.58 13.27 4.51
C ARG A 123 -8.16 14.18 3.44
N LEU A 124 -7.65 14.10 2.21
CA LEU A 124 -8.15 14.84 1.05
C LEU A 124 -9.44 14.24 0.45
N GLY A 125 -9.95 13.13 1.00
CA GLY A 125 -11.16 12.48 0.52
C GLY A 125 -11.00 11.79 -0.83
N VAL A 126 -9.77 11.45 -1.23
CA VAL A 126 -9.53 10.68 -2.46
C VAL A 126 -10.15 9.29 -2.30
N PRO A 127 -10.93 8.81 -3.29
CA PRO A 127 -11.57 7.51 -3.24
C PRO A 127 -10.58 6.40 -2.93
N TRP A 128 -11.00 5.44 -2.10
CA TRP A 128 -10.17 4.34 -1.63
C TRP A 128 -9.44 3.63 -2.76
N THR A 129 -10.14 3.29 -3.84
CA THR A 129 -9.57 2.53 -4.95
C THR A 129 -8.50 3.31 -5.69
N VAL A 130 -8.78 4.56 -6.06
CA VAL A 130 -7.81 5.48 -6.69
C VAL A 130 -6.60 5.69 -5.77
N ARG A 131 -6.85 5.92 -4.48
CA ARG A 131 -5.80 6.12 -3.49
C ARG A 131 -4.85 4.93 -3.40
N GLU A 132 -5.38 3.72 -3.27
CA GLU A 132 -4.53 2.54 -3.12
C GLU A 132 -3.79 2.19 -4.41
N HIS A 133 -4.38 2.42 -5.60
CA HIS A 133 -3.61 2.35 -6.85
C HIS A 133 -2.39 3.29 -6.82
N ILE A 134 -2.57 4.56 -6.46
CA ILE A 134 -1.47 5.53 -6.35
C ILE A 134 -0.43 5.07 -5.32
N CYS A 135 -0.87 4.66 -4.12
CA CYS A 135 0.03 4.24 -3.04
C CYS A 135 0.86 3.01 -3.44
N GLN A 136 0.26 2.03 -4.12
CA GLN A 136 0.97 0.85 -4.59
C GLN A 136 1.98 1.18 -5.70
N LEU A 137 1.67 2.11 -6.61
CA LEU A 137 2.65 2.58 -7.59
C LEU A 137 3.83 3.28 -6.91
N VAL A 138 3.58 4.18 -5.95
CA VAL A 138 4.65 4.86 -5.18
C VAL A 138 5.49 3.85 -4.40
N ARG A 139 4.87 2.85 -3.78
CA ARG A 139 5.57 1.82 -3.00
C ARG A 139 6.58 1.04 -3.84
N TRP A 140 6.23 0.74 -5.08
CA TRP A 140 6.95 -0.20 -5.94
C TRP A 140 7.59 0.45 -7.17
N HIS A 141 7.59 1.78 -7.30
CA HIS A 141 8.04 2.50 -8.51
C HIS A 141 9.46 2.15 -8.95
N GLN A 142 10.34 1.73 -8.03
CA GLN A 142 11.71 1.34 -8.37
C GLN A 142 11.83 -0.09 -8.92
N VAL A 143 10.77 -0.90 -8.86
CA VAL A 143 10.81 -2.31 -9.30
C VAL A 143 11.17 -2.43 -10.78
N PRO A 144 10.55 -1.70 -11.73
CA PRO A 144 10.94 -1.84 -13.13
C PRO A 144 12.39 -1.43 -13.43
N LEU A 145 13.02 -0.61 -12.57
CA LEU A 145 14.40 -0.17 -12.75
C LEU A 145 15.44 -1.26 -12.46
N PHE A 146 15.08 -2.28 -11.66
CA PHE A 146 16.02 -3.26 -11.12
C PHE A 146 15.44 -4.69 -11.00
N GLY A 147 14.17 -4.86 -11.35
CA GLY A 147 13.37 -6.02 -10.97
C GLY A 147 13.65 -7.26 -11.80
N VAL A 148 13.98 -7.09 -13.08
CA VAL A 148 14.20 -8.20 -14.03
C VAL A 148 15.47 -8.99 -13.70
N ASP A 149 16.49 -8.32 -13.16
CA ASP A 149 17.76 -8.95 -12.75
C ASP A 149 17.65 -9.74 -11.44
N ARG A 150 16.48 -9.72 -10.78
CA ARG A 150 16.28 -10.44 -9.53
C ARG A 150 16.10 -11.94 -9.77
N PRO A 151 16.68 -12.81 -8.91
CA PRO A 151 16.44 -14.26 -8.99
C PRO A 151 14.96 -14.66 -8.89
N ASP A 152 14.14 -13.83 -8.22
CA ASP A 152 12.71 -14.05 -8.02
C ASP A 152 11.81 -13.18 -8.92
N ALA A 153 12.32 -12.68 -10.07
CA ALA A 153 11.60 -11.75 -10.94
C ALA A 153 10.21 -12.23 -11.37
N VAL A 154 10.06 -13.51 -11.73
CA VAL A 154 8.75 -14.12 -12.05
C VAL A 154 7.81 -14.05 -10.84
N ALA A 155 8.28 -14.48 -9.67
CA ALA A 155 7.48 -14.48 -8.45
C ALA A 155 7.10 -13.06 -7.99
N LEU A 156 8.00 -12.10 -8.19
CA LEU A 156 7.75 -10.69 -7.90
C LEU A 156 6.69 -10.11 -8.84
N ALA A 157 6.81 -10.35 -10.15
CA ALA A 157 5.84 -9.87 -11.14
C ALA A 157 4.44 -10.42 -10.84
N ILE A 158 4.31 -11.72 -10.60
CA ILE A 158 3.04 -12.36 -10.23
C ILE A 158 2.49 -11.78 -8.92
N ARG A 159 3.32 -11.63 -7.87
CA ARG A 159 2.89 -11.03 -6.60
C ARG A 159 2.35 -9.62 -6.79
N LEU A 160 3.09 -8.76 -7.47
CA LEU A 160 2.72 -7.36 -7.65
C LEU A 160 1.47 -7.20 -8.53
N SER A 161 1.25 -8.12 -9.47
CA SER A 161 0.02 -8.11 -10.28
C SER A 161 -1.25 -8.17 -9.43
N THR A 162 -1.19 -8.75 -8.22
CA THR A 162 -2.32 -8.84 -7.29
C THR A 162 -2.68 -7.52 -6.59
N VAL A 163 -1.86 -6.47 -6.71
CA VAL A 163 -2.03 -5.19 -6.01
C VAL A 163 -1.87 -3.96 -6.91
N LEU A 164 -1.29 -4.12 -8.09
CA LEU A 164 -1.09 -3.04 -9.06
C LEU A 164 -1.13 -3.58 -10.49
N ARG A 165 -1.28 -2.68 -11.46
CA ARG A 165 -1.06 -3.00 -12.87
C ARG A 165 0.38 -2.67 -13.26
N HIS A 166 1.03 -3.60 -13.95
CA HIS A 166 2.43 -3.43 -14.38
C HIS A 166 2.58 -2.40 -15.49
N ASP A 167 1.54 -2.20 -16.32
CA ASP A 167 1.53 -1.15 -17.33
C ASP A 167 1.61 0.26 -16.73
N TRP A 168 0.85 0.52 -15.68
CA TRP A 168 0.91 1.77 -14.93
C TRP A 168 2.22 1.92 -14.15
N LEU A 169 2.70 0.84 -13.53
CA LEU A 169 3.98 0.84 -12.82
C LEU A 169 5.16 1.14 -13.75
N THR A 170 5.18 0.52 -14.92
CA THR A 170 6.21 0.76 -15.94
C THR A 170 6.14 2.19 -16.45
N ALA A 171 4.94 2.76 -16.68
CA ALA A 171 4.80 4.15 -17.10
C ALA A 171 5.41 5.12 -16.06
N VAL A 172 5.15 4.90 -14.78
CA VAL A 172 5.74 5.69 -13.68
C VAL A 172 7.26 5.54 -13.64
N ALA A 173 7.77 4.31 -13.66
CA ALA A 173 9.21 4.04 -13.59
C ALA A 173 9.98 4.55 -14.82
N THR A 174 9.38 4.45 -16.01
CA THR A 174 9.96 4.97 -17.25
C THR A 174 10.02 6.49 -17.21
N ALA A 175 8.97 7.15 -16.71
CA ALA A 175 8.95 8.60 -16.53
C ALA A 175 10.00 9.07 -15.51
N ASP A 176 10.14 8.35 -14.40
CA ASP A 176 11.20 8.57 -13.41
C ASP A 176 12.59 8.43 -14.06
N ALA A 177 12.89 7.32 -14.74
CA ALA A 177 14.16 7.12 -15.43
C ALA A 177 14.45 8.19 -16.52
N ALA A 178 13.47 8.51 -17.35
CA ALA A 178 13.59 9.53 -18.40
C ALA A 178 13.73 10.96 -17.83
N GLY A 179 13.23 11.21 -16.62
CA GLY A 179 13.35 12.48 -15.91
C GLY A 179 14.70 12.70 -15.24
N ARG A 180 15.55 11.66 -15.10
CA ARG A 180 16.86 11.76 -14.43
C ARG A 180 17.95 12.34 -15.33
N ARG A 181 18.91 13.05 -14.74
CA ARG A 181 20.21 13.33 -15.36
C ARG A 181 21.27 12.56 -14.59
N CYS A 182 21.70 11.42 -15.13
CA CYS A 182 22.81 10.68 -14.54
C CYS A 182 24.16 11.29 -14.95
N ALA A 183 25.17 11.18 -14.08
CA ALA A 183 26.51 11.67 -14.39
C ALA A 183 27.16 10.93 -15.57
N ARG A 184 26.78 9.66 -15.79
CA ARG A 184 27.14 8.88 -16.98
C ARG A 184 25.93 8.75 -17.89
N ALA A 185 26.10 9.05 -19.17
CA ALA A 185 25.00 9.00 -20.15
C ALA A 185 24.37 7.59 -20.24
N ASP A 186 25.20 6.55 -20.18
CA ASP A 186 24.75 5.16 -20.30
C ASP A 186 23.89 4.68 -19.11
N ASP A 187 24.01 5.31 -17.94
CA ASP A 187 23.24 4.91 -16.76
C ASP A 187 21.74 5.17 -16.97
N GLN A 188 21.38 6.28 -17.62
CA GLN A 188 19.98 6.58 -17.93
C GLN A 188 19.42 5.61 -18.97
N ALA A 189 20.17 5.36 -20.05
CA ALA A 189 19.76 4.40 -21.08
C ALA A 189 19.51 3.01 -20.49
N ARG A 190 20.42 2.54 -19.62
CA ARG A 190 20.25 1.26 -18.92
C ARG A 190 18.98 1.21 -18.07
N LEU A 191 18.62 2.29 -17.36
CA LEU A 191 17.38 2.33 -16.57
C LEU A 191 16.13 2.23 -17.46
N LEU A 192 16.16 2.87 -18.63
CA LEU A 192 15.07 2.78 -19.61
C LEU A 192 14.96 1.37 -20.20
N ASP A 193 16.09 0.74 -20.52
CA ASP A 193 16.14 -0.66 -20.98
C ASP A 193 15.58 -1.61 -19.92
N GLN A 194 15.93 -1.40 -18.64
CA GLN A 194 15.40 -2.20 -17.53
C GLN A 194 13.88 -2.07 -17.40
N CYS A 195 13.33 -0.85 -17.53
CA CYS A 195 11.88 -0.64 -17.57
C CYS A 195 11.22 -1.39 -18.73
N ALA A 196 11.82 -1.35 -19.93
CA ALA A 196 11.30 -2.05 -21.11
C ALA A 196 11.36 -3.58 -20.94
N LEU A 197 12.46 -4.10 -20.38
CA LEU A 197 12.63 -5.52 -20.07
C LEU A 197 11.62 -5.99 -19.01
N TRP A 198 11.40 -5.21 -17.95
CA TRP A 198 10.37 -5.51 -16.96
C TRP A 198 8.98 -5.56 -17.59
N ARG A 199 8.68 -4.61 -18.50
CA ARG A 199 7.38 -4.60 -19.20
C ARG A 199 7.18 -5.85 -20.04
N LEU A 200 8.18 -6.21 -20.85
CA LEU A 200 8.16 -7.43 -21.67
C LEU A 200 7.96 -8.68 -20.79
N HIS A 201 8.72 -8.79 -19.70
CA HIS A 201 8.61 -9.88 -18.73
C HIS A 201 7.19 -10.00 -18.14
N CYS A 202 6.56 -8.88 -17.79
CA CYS A 202 5.18 -8.88 -17.30
C CYS A 202 4.15 -9.24 -18.38
N ASP A 203 4.35 -8.80 -19.63
CA ASP A 203 3.46 -9.11 -20.75
C ASP A 203 3.56 -10.60 -21.14
N GLU A 204 4.75 -11.20 -21.12
CA GLU A 204 4.98 -12.65 -21.34
C GLU A 204 4.28 -13.52 -20.29
N LEU A 205 4.24 -13.04 -19.04
CA LEU A 205 3.51 -13.69 -17.95
C LEU A 205 1.99 -13.42 -18.00
N GLY A 206 1.51 -12.57 -18.91
CA GLY A 206 0.11 -12.18 -18.99
C GLY A 206 -0.38 -11.30 -17.83
N VAL A 207 0.54 -10.65 -17.11
CA VAL A 207 0.24 -9.83 -15.92
C VAL A 207 0.39 -8.32 -16.14
N GLY A 208 0.57 -7.88 -17.39
CA GLY A 208 0.77 -6.47 -17.73
C GLY A 208 -0.33 -5.54 -17.21
N SER A 209 -1.58 -5.81 -17.56
CA SER A 209 -2.75 -4.98 -17.23
C SER A 209 -3.77 -5.65 -16.28
N ALA A 210 -3.56 -6.93 -15.95
CA ALA A 210 -4.44 -7.76 -15.15
C ALA A 210 -3.63 -8.59 -14.12
N PRO A 211 -4.22 -8.98 -12.98
CA PRO A 211 -3.56 -9.86 -12.03
C PRO A 211 -3.40 -11.27 -12.59
N TYR A 212 -2.39 -12.00 -12.12
CA TYR A 212 -2.25 -13.43 -12.41
C TYR A 212 -3.47 -14.22 -11.91
N ARG A 213 -3.98 -15.13 -12.75
CA ARG A 213 -5.12 -15.99 -12.44
C ARG A 213 -4.66 -17.31 -11.84
N PHE A 214 -4.70 -17.38 -10.51
CA PHE A 214 -4.47 -18.64 -9.79
C PHE A 214 -5.69 -19.58 -9.90
N PRO A 215 -5.50 -20.91 -9.78
CA PRO A 215 -6.60 -21.87 -9.77
C PRO A 215 -7.67 -21.59 -8.71
N ASP A 216 -7.24 -21.16 -7.52
CA ASP A 216 -8.10 -20.83 -6.38
C ASP A 216 -7.35 -19.95 -5.35
N ASP A 217 -8.10 -19.41 -4.39
CA ASP A 217 -7.59 -18.53 -3.34
C ASP A 217 -6.59 -19.22 -2.39
N TYR A 218 -6.74 -20.53 -2.18
CA TYR A 218 -5.84 -21.31 -1.33
C TYR A 218 -4.47 -21.44 -2.00
N THR A 219 -4.45 -21.88 -3.26
CA THR A 219 -3.28 -21.97 -4.12
C THR A 219 -2.56 -20.64 -4.22
N ARG A 220 -3.29 -19.54 -4.47
CA ARG A 220 -2.74 -18.18 -4.48
C ARG A 220 -2.02 -17.85 -3.17
N ALA A 221 -2.69 -18.03 -2.03
CA ALA A 221 -2.14 -17.66 -0.73
C ALA A 221 -0.95 -18.53 -0.30
N ARG A 222 -0.98 -19.83 -0.63
CA ARG A 222 0.12 -20.76 -0.40
C ARG A 222 1.33 -20.40 -1.26
N TRP A 223 1.15 -20.28 -2.56
CA TRP A 223 2.21 -19.96 -3.51
C TRP A 223 2.89 -18.61 -3.19
N LEU A 224 2.10 -17.58 -2.85
CA LEU A 224 2.62 -16.27 -2.46
C LEU A 224 3.30 -16.27 -1.08
N ALA A 225 3.06 -17.26 -0.23
CA ALA A 225 3.75 -17.41 1.05
C ALA A 225 5.03 -18.25 0.95
N GLU A 226 5.22 -19.00 -0.12
CA GLU A 226 6.38 -19.87 -0.32
C GLU A 226 7.65 -19.10 -0.69
N THR A 227 8.77 -19.63 -0.21
CA THR A 227 10.14 -19.29 -0.61
C THR A 227 10.64 -20.27 -1.65
N GLU A 228 11.63 -19.87 -2.45
CA GLU A 228 12.22 -20.78 -3.46
C GLU A 228 12.77 -22.07 -2.83
N PRO A 229 12.69 -23.22 -3.55
CA PRO A 229 12.10 -23.41 -4.88
C PRO A 229 10.55 -23.40 -4.86
N ARG A 230 9.93 -22.70 -5.81
CA ARG A 230 8.47 -22.65 -5.97
C ARG A 230 7.97 -23.66 -7.02
N ARG A 231 6.80 -24.24 -6.77
CA ARG A 231 6.09 -25.00 -7.82
C ARG A 231 5.51 -24.05 -8.88
N PRO A 232 5.18 -24.56 -10.08
CA PRO A 232 4.45 -23.77 -11.07
C PRO A 232 3.12 -23.22 -10.51
N PRO A 233 2.84 -21.91 -10.66
CA PRO A 233 1.68 -21.23 -10.05
C PRO A 233 0.31 -21.69 -10.56
N GLU A 234 0.26 -22.35 -11.71
CA GLU A 234 -0.94 -22.94 -12.33
C GLU A 234 -1.36 -24.27 -11.69
N LEU A 235 -0.48 -24.91 -10.91
CA LEU A 235 -0.79 -26.20 -10.30
C LEU A 235 -1.47 -26.01 -8.92
N PRO A 236 -2.68 -26.57 -8.71
CA PRO A 236 -3.42 -26.37 -7.48
C PRO A 236 -2.74 -27.05 -6.28
N TYR A 237 -2.82 -26.42 -5.10
CA TYR A 237 -2.47 -27.08 -3.84
C TYR A 237 -3.66 -27.88 -3.32
N HIS A 238 -3.36 -29.00 -2.68
CA HIS A 238 -4.37 -29.70 -1.89
C HIS A 238 -4.70 -28.84 -0.66
N ASP A 239 -5.96 -28.46 -0.53
CA ASP A 239 -6.45 -27.70 0.61
C ASP A 239 -6.65 -28.62 1.82
N ASP A 240 -5.65 -28.62 2.70
CA ASP A 240 -5.62 -29.41 3.94
C ASP A 240 -6.04 -28.62 5.18
N SER A 241 -6.76 -27.51 4.98
CA SER A 241 -7.12 -26.61 6.08
C SER A 241 -8.04 -27.27 7.09
N VAL A 242 -7.84 -26.98 8.37
CA VAL A 242 -8.64 -27.56 9.46
C VAL A 242 -9.63 -26.58 10.11
N GLY A 243 -9.64 -25.33 9.66
CA GLY A 243 -10.52 -24.29 10.19
C GLY A 243 -10.20 -22.90 9.63
N ASP A 244 -10.98 -21.91 10.04
CA ASP A 244 -10.90 -20.53 9.56
C ASP A 244 -10.63 -19.56 10.71
N ALA A 245 -9.66 -18.67 10.52
CA ALA A 245 -9.37 -17.56 11.42
C ALA A 245 -9.66 -16.23 10.71
N VAL A 246 -10.46 -15.37 11.35
CA VAL A 246 -10.77 -14.03 10.85
C VAL A 246 -9.91 -13.01 11.58
N VAL A 247 -9.06 -12.29 10.86
CA VAL A 247 -8.20 -11.24 11.43
C VAL A 247 -8.75 -9.88 10.97
N VAL A 248 -9.29 -9.09 11.88
CA VAL A 248 -9.78 -7.74 11.53
C VAL A 248 -8.65 -6.71 11.60
N ALA A 249 -8.63 -5.77 10.67
CA ALA A 249 -7.64 -4.69 10.60
C ALA A 249 -8.32 -3.36 10.32
N GLY A 250 -7.78 -2.27 10.87
CA GLY A 250 -8.30 -0.94 10.67
C GLY A 250 -8.06 -0.01 11.86
N LEU A 251 -8.09 1.29 11.58
CA LEU A 251 -7.95 2.34 12.60
C LEU A 251 -9.05 2.24 13.67
N PRO A 252 -8.84 2.80 14.88
CA PRO A 252 -9.93 2.98 15.83
C PRO A 252 -11.14 3.67 15.17
N CYS A 253 -12.35 3.32 15.59
CA CYS A 253 -13.60 3.86 15.01
C CYS A 253 -13.88 3.51 13.54
N SER A 254 -13.10 2.63 12.91
CA SER A 254 -13.32 2.22 11.52
C SER A 254 -14.49 1.24 11.31
N GLY A 255 -15.09 0.72 12.39
CA GLY A 255 -16.23 -0.21 12.32
C GLY A 255 -15.91 -1.68 12.54
N LYS A 256 -14.68 -2.01 12.99
CA LYS A 256 -14.26 -3.41 13.29
C LYS A 256 -15.21 -4.13 14.25
N SER A 257 -15.53 -3.52 15.40
CA SER A 257 -16.43 -4.12 16.39
C SER A 257 -17.85 -4.29 15.86
N THR A 258 -18.33 -3.35 15.03
CA THR A 258 -19.63 -3.48 14.34
C THR A 258 -19.65 -4.66 13.38
N TYR A 259 -18.56 -4.86 12.62
CA TYR A 259 -18.43 -6.05 11.77
C TYR A 259 -18.47 -7.34 12.59
N LEU A 260 -17.72 -7.42 13.69
CA LEU A 260 -17.69 -8.63 14.53
C LEU A 260 -18.99 -8.88 15.29
N ALA A 261 -19.72 -7.83 15.68
CA ALA A 261 -21.06 -7.98 16.28
C ALA A 261 -22.06 -8.64 15.32
N SER A 262 -21.87 -8.49 13.99
CA SER A 262 -22.67 -9.20 12.99
C SER A 262 -22.25 -10.66 12.78
N ARG A 263 -21.27 -11.14 13.54
CA ARG A 263 -20.64 -12.47 13.44
C ARG A 263 -20.59 -13.19 14.80
N PRO A 264 -21.73 -13.39 15.49
CA PRO A 264 -21.76 -13.99 16.82
C PRO A 264 -21.28 -15.46 16.84
N GLU A 265 -21.20 -16.11 15.67
CA GLU A 265 -20.67 -17.47 15.53
C GLU A 265 -19.15 -17.58 15.76
N LEU A 266 -18.41 -16.47 15.69
CA LEU A 266 -16.97 -16.46 15.86
C LEU A 266 -16.59 -16.18 17.32
N ALA A 267 -15.85 -17.10 17.94
CA ALA A 267 -15.21 -16.80 19.23
C ALA A 267 -14.26 -15.61 19.06
N GLN A 268 -14.36 -14.59 19.92
CA GLN A 268 -13.56 -13.37 19.77
C GLN A 268 -12.37 -13.36 20.71
N VAL A 269 -11.18 -13.14 20.14
CA VAL A 269 -9.95 -12.81 20.87
C VAL A 269 -9.71 -11.32 20.66
N SER A 270 -10.23 -10.49 21.56
CA SER A 270 -10.13 -9.03 21.51
C SER A 270 -9.06 -8.52 22.47
N LEU A 271 -8.05 -7.82 21.95
CA LEU A 271 -7.02 -7.22 22.80
C LEU A 271 -7.58 -6.09 23.67
N ASP A 272 -8.64 -5.41 23.23
CA ASP A 272 -9.29 -4.35 24.02
C ASP A 272 -10.11 -4.95 25.16
N ASP A 273 -10.83 -6.06 24.92
CA ASP A 273 -11.63 -6.74 25.95
C ASP A 273 -10.71 -7.37 27.00
N LEU A 274 -9.58 -7.95 26.56
CA LEU A 274 -8.55 -8.49 27.45
C LEU A 274 -7.87 -7.42 28.32
N ARG A 275 -7.74 -6.18 27.83
CA ARG A 275 -7.25 -5.06 28.65
C ARG A 275 -8.24 -4.73 29.76
N ALA A 276 -9.53 -4.69 29.43
CA ALA A 276 -10.59 -4.43 30.39
C ALA A 276 -10.68 -5.56 31.44
N GLU A 277 -10.56 -6.82 31.03
CA GLU A 277 -10.56 -8.00 31.92
C GLU A 277 -9.39 -7.99 32.91
N LEU A 278 -8.21 -7.55 32.47
CA LEU A 278 -6.99 -7.50 33.29
C LEU A 278 -6.82 -6.17 34.04
N GLU A 279 -7.77 -5.24 33.93
CA GLU A 279 -7.69 -3.89 34.50
C GLU A 279 -6.39 -3.14 34.13
N VAL A 280 -5.86 -3.39 32.93
CA VAL A 280 -4.61 -2.77 32.43
C VAL A 280 -4.93 -1.50 31.66
N ASP A 281 -4.33 -0.38 32.05
CA ASP A 281 -4.49 0.89 31.33
C ASP A 281 -3.94 0.75 29.88
N PRO A 282 -4.61 1.31 28.86
CA PRO A 282 -4.10 1.34 27.49
C PRO A 282 -2.66 1.90 27.33
N ALA A 283 -2.19 2.71 28.29
CA ALA A 283 -0.85 3.27 28.36
C ALA A 283 0.19 2.33 29.00
N ASP A 284 -0.23 1.28 29.71
CA ASP A 284 0.62 0.37 30.46
C ASP A 284 1.18 -0.79 29.61
N GLY A 285 2.05 -1.59 30.23
CA GLY A 285 2.79 -2.68 29.59
C GLY A 285 1.89 -3.72 28.89
N GLN A 286 1.95 -3.76 27.55
CA GLN A 286 1.07 -4.58 26.72
C GLN A 286 1.43 -6.09 26.67
N ARG A 287 2.54 -6.49 27.31
CA ARG A 287 3.12 -7.84 27.14
C ARG A 287 2.19 -8.94 27.69
N ALA A 288 1.58 -8.71 28.85
CA ALA A 288 0.68 -9.69 29.48
C ALA A 288 -0.60 -9.89 28.65
N VAL A 289 -1.21 -8.80 28.19
CA VAL A 289 -2.40 -8.82 27.33
C VAL A 289 -2.13 -9.58 26.03
N ILE A 290 -1.01 -9.29 25.35
CA ILE A 290 -0.63 -9.96 24.11
C ILE A 290 -0.35 -11.45 24.35
N GLY A 291 0.28 -11.80 25.47
CA GLY A 291 0.52 -13.19 25.88
C GLY A 291 -0.80 -13.96 26.02
N LEU A 292 -1.73 -13.42 26.81
CA LEU A 292 -3.04 -14.03 27.03
C LEU A 292 -3.85 -14.16 25.73
N ALA A 293 -3.83 -13.12 24.88
CA ALA A 293 -4.48 -13.16 23.57
C ALA A 293 -3.94 -14.31 22.70
N ARG A 294 -2.61 -14.47 22.67
CA ARG A 294 -1.98 -15.58 21.92
C ARG A 294 -2.34 -16.94 22.49
N ASP A 295 -2.46 -17.07 23.80
CA ASP A 295 -2.81 -18.34 24.42
C ASP A 295 -4.28 -18.72 24.14
N ARG A 296 -5.21 -17.75 24.17
CA ARG A 296 -6.59 -17.96 23.72
C ARG A 296 -6.65 -18.36 22.25
N ALA A 297 -5.89 -17.69 21.38
CA ALA A 297 -5.81 -18.05 19.97
C ALA A 297 -5.25 -19.48 19.78
N ARG A 298 -4.18 -19.87 20.49
CA ARG A 298 -3.63 -21.24 20.43
C ARG A 298 -4.63 -22.29 20.92
N ALA A 299 -5.41 -21.99 21.96
CA ALA A 299 -6.44 -22.90 22.43
C ALA A 299 -7.51 -23.15 21.34
N ALA A 300 -8.01 -22.10 20.70
CA ALA A 300 -8.95 -22.21 19.57
C ALA A 300 -8.34 -22.99 18.38
N LEU A 301 -7.09 -22.68 18.02
CA LEU A 301 -6.38 -23.37 16.94
C LEU A 301 -6.19 -24.87 17.21
N ARG A 302 -5.82 -25.26 18.43
CA ARG A 302 -5.70 -26.69 18.82
C ARG A 302 -7.04 -27.41 18.81
N ALA A 303 -8.12 -26.69 19.14
CA ALA A 303 -9.47 -27.23 19.14
C ALA A 303 -10.11 -27.29 17.73
N GLY A 304 -9.45 -26.75 16.69
CA GLY A 304 -10.06 -26.64 15.35
C GLY A 304 -11.23 -25.64 15.30
N GLN A 305 -11.33 -24.74 16.30
CA GLN A 305 -12.47 -23.84 16.44
C GLN A 305 -12.25 -22.54 15.64
N PRO A 306 -13.19 -22.14 14.77
CA PRO A 306 -13.13 -20.84 14.10
C PRO A 306 -13.19 -19.68 15.11
N PHE A 307 -12.37 -18.66 14.89
CA PHE A 307 -12.30 -17.51 15.79
C PHE A 307 -11.95 -16.21 15.05
N ALA A 308 -12.25 -15.08 15.70
CA ALA A 308 -11.89 -13.75 15.25
C ALA A 308 -10.79 -13.14 16.14
N TRP A 309 -9.72 -12.65 15.52
CA TRP A 309 -8.68 -11.87 16.18
C TRP A 309 -8.96 -10.37 16.01
N ASN A 310 -9.38 -9.73 17.10
CA ASN A 310 -9.77 -8.32 17.11
C ASN A 310 -8.68 -7.42 17.71
N ALA A 311 -7.99 -6.71 16.81
CA ALA A 311 -7.05 -5.65 17.13
C ALA A 311 -7.02 -4.62 16.00
N THR A 312 -6.22 -3.55 16.14
CA THR A 312 -6.07 -2.55 15.07
C THR A 312 -5.28 -3.08 13.87
N ASN A 313 -4.26 -3.92 14.08
CA ASN A 313 -3.54 -4.65 13.04
C ASN A 313 -3.05 -3.76 11.87
N LEU A 314 -2.47 -2.60 12.22
CA LEU A 314 -2.19 -1.52 11.28
C LEU A 314 -0.99 -1.77 10.36
N SER A 315 0.00 -2.54 10.80
CA SER A 315 1.17 -2.85 9.99
C SER A 315 1.15 -4.30 9.50
N ARG A 316 1.73 -4.52 8.30
CA ARG A 316 1.96 -5.86 7.75
C ARG A 316 2.71 -6.77 8.72
N SER A 317 3.70 -6.25 9.44
CA SER A 317 4.46 -7.01 10.45
C SER A 317 3.55 -7.52 11.58
N VAL A 318 2.70 -6.66 12.13
CA VAL A 318 1.79 -7.02 13.24
C VAL A 318 0.75 -8.04 12.76
N ARG A 319 0.21 -7.87 11.55
CA ARG A 319 -0.67 -8.88 10.93
C ARG A 319 0.06 -10.20 10.73
N GLY A 320 1.29 -10.16 10.23
CA GLY A 320 2.13 -11.33 9.97
C GLY A 320 2.31 -12.25 11.19
N GLU A 321 2.37 -11.70 12.40
CA GLU A 321 2.52 -12.48 13.62
C GLU A 321 1.35 -13.45 13.86
N ILE A 322 0.10 -12.96 13.76
CA ILE A 322 -1.09 -13.81 13.95
C ILE A 322 -1.35 -14.69 12.71
N ILE A 323 -1.11 -14.17 11.51
CA ILE A 323 -1.26 -14.93 10.26
C ILE A 323 -0.35 -16.16 10.26
N THR A 324 0.92 -15.99 10.65
CA THR A 324 1.90 -17.08 10.74
C THR A 324 1.47 -18.11 11.77
N LEU A 325 0.98 -17.67 12.94
CA LEU A 325 0.45 -18.56 13.96
C LEU A 325 -0.71 -19.41 13.44
N CYS A 326 -1.70 -18.81 12.78
CA CYS A 326 -2.84 -19.55 12.22
C CYS A 326 -2.39 -20.54 11.14
N ARG A 327 -1.51 -20.12 10.22
CA ARG A 327 -0.98 -20.98 9.15
C ARG A 327 -0.20 -22.18 9.68
N ALA A 328 0.53 -22.04 10.80
CA ALA A 328 1.24 -23.15 11.43
C ALA A 328 0.31 -24.27 11.95
N TYR A 329 -0.96 -23.94 12.23
CA TYR A 329 -2.00 -24.90 12.60
C TYR A 329 -2.89 -25.29 11.41
N ARG A 330 -2.50 -24.94 10.18
CA ARG A 330 -3.28 -25.17 8.94
C ARG A 330 -4.65 -24.50 8.94
N PHE A 331 -4.78 -23.35 9.58
CA PHE A 331 -5.99 -22.53 9.46
C PHE A 331 -5.93 -21.68 8.18
N ARG A 332 -7.06 -21.60 7.47
CA ARG A 332 -7.30 -20.54 6.51
C ARG A 332 -7.41 -19.22 7.27
N VAL A 333 -6.91 -18.18 6.64
CA VAL A 333 -6.87 -16.84 7.22
C VAL A 333 -7.65 -15.92 6.30
N HIS A 334 -8.63 -15.23 6.88
CA HIS A 334 -9.43 -14.20 6.22
C HIS A 334 -9.12 -12.86 6.89
N LEU A 335 -8.51 -11.94 6.14
CA LEU A 335 -8.31 -10.57 6.60
C LEU A 335 -9.55 -9.75 6.29
N VAL A 336 -10.05 -9.02 7.29
CA VAL A 336 -11.17 -8.08 7.11
C VAL A 336 -10.66 -6.69 7.43
N TYR A 337 -10.50 -5.87 6.40
CA TYR A 337 -10.07 -4.49 6.54
C TYR A 337 -11.29 -3.58 6.65
N CYS A 338 -11.40 -2.84 7.75
CA CYS A 338 -12.44 -1.83 7.97
C CYS A 338 -11.85 -0.42 7.90
N GLU A 339 -12.45 0.43 7.08
CA GLU A 339 -12.08 1.85 6.94
C GLU A 339 -13.30 2.76 6.90
N ALA A 340 -13.15 3.95 7.47
CA ALA A 340 -14.07 5.07 7.30
C ALA A 340 -13.28 6.28 6.81
N GLY A 341 -13.95 7.22 6.12
CA GLY A 341 -13.36 8.51 5.74
C GLY A 341 -12.86 9.31 6.93
N ALA A 342 -11.92 10.24 6.70
CA ALA A 342 -11.26 11.01 7.77
C ALA A 342 -12.23 11.75 8.70
N ASP A 343 -13.19 12.47 8.12
CA ASP A 343 -14.18 13.23 8.89
C ASP A 343 -15.13 12.32 9.66
N GLU A 344 -15.55 11.20 9.05
CA GLU A 344 -16.40 10.22 9.69
C GLU A 344 -15.69 9.54 10.87
N LEU A 345 -14.44 9.11 10.69
CA LEU A 345 -13.64 8.51 11.75
C LEU A 345 -13.44 9.50 12.91
N ALA A 346 -13.14 10.76 12.60
CA ALA A 346 -12.99 11.81 13.59
C ALA A 346 -14.31 12.10 14.34
N ALA A 347 -15.44 12.15 13.64
CA ALA A 347 -16.76 12.33 14.24
C ALA A 347 -17.12 11.16 15.17
N ARG A 348 -16.90 9.91 14.71
CA ARG A 348 -17.09 8.70 15.53
C ARG A 348 -16.22 8.72 16.78
N ASN A 349 -14.95 9.13 16.68
CA ASN A 349 -14.08 9.23 17.86
C ASN A 349 -14.53 10.32 18.84
N ARG A 350 -14.99 11.48 18.37
CA ARG A 350 -15.54 12.56 19.24
C ARG A 350 -16.78 12.09 20.00
N ALA A 351 -17.64 11.29 19.37
CA ALA A 351 -18.86 10.76 19.96
C ALA A 351 -18.63 9.68 21.03
N ARG A 352 -17.41 9.13 21.17
CA ARG A 352 -17.10 8.14 22.22
C ARG A 352 -17.11 8.78 23.62
N PRO A 353 -17.47 8.00 24.66
CA PRO A 353 -17.22 8.38 26.04
C PRO A 353 -15.75 8.75 26.26
N GLU A 354 -15.49 9.76 27.09
CA GLU A 354 -14.16 10.34 27.29
C GLU A 354 -13.11 9.28 27.65
N ALA A 355 -13.43 8.35 28.53
CA ALA A 355 -12.55 7.26 28.96
C ALA A 355 -12.09 6.32 27.82
N THR A 356 -12.82 6.26 26.70
CA THR A 356 -12.49 5.39 25.56
C THR A 356 -12.11 6.15 24.29
N ARG A 357 -12.16 7.49 24.34
CA ARG A 357 -11.80 8.36 23.22
C ARG A 357 -10.30 8.25 22.97
N VAL A 358 -9.91 8.04 21.71
CA VAL A 358 -8.49 7.93 21.36
C VAL A 358 -7.88 9.33 21.23
N PRO A 359 -6.81 9.67 21.96
CA PRO A 359 -6.17 10.98 21.85
C PRO A 359 -5.61 11.24 20.45
N ALA A 360 -5.65 12.50 19.98
CA ALA A 360 -5.13 12.88 18.66
C ALA A 360 -3.67 12.46 18.46
N ARG A 361 -2.81 12.68 19.47
CA ARG A 361 -1.40 12.23 19.42
C ARG A 361 -1.24 10.72 19.24
N ALA A 362 -2.17 9.92 19.78
CA ALA A 362 -2.14 8.47 19.60
C ALA A 362 -2.57 8.07 18.17
N LEU A 363 -3.57 8.75 17.61
CA LEU A 363 -3.98 8.57 16.21
C LEU A 363 -2.85 8.93 15.23
N GLU A 364 -2.17 10.06 15.42
CA GLU A 364 -1.03 10.43 14.57
C GLU A 364 0.07 9.36 14.58
N ARG A 365 0.40 8.78 15.75
CA ARG A 365 1.33 7.63 15.84
C ARG A 365 0.82 6.36 15.17
N MET A 366 -0.50 6.19 15.06
CA MET A 366 -1.09 5.04 14.37
C MET A 366 -1.01 5.23 12.84
N TYR A 367 -1.16 6.45 12.35
CA TYR A 367 -1.08 6.79 10.93
C TYR A 367 0.29 6.49 10.33
N THR A 368 1.38 6.71 11.07
CA THR A 368 2.76 6.45 10.60
C THR A 368 3.09 4.98 10.32
N ARG A 369 2.19 4.07 10.67
CA ARG A 369 2.32 2.62 10.45
C ARG A 369 1.11 2.01 9.75
N TRP A 370 0.24 2.84 9.18
CA TRP A 370 -1.00 2.42 8.57
C TRP A 370 -0.77 1.86 7.16
N THR A 371 -0.74 0.53 7.10
CA THR A 371 -0.66 -0.23 5.85
C THR A 371 -1.96 -0.98 5.63
N VAL A 372 -2.41 -0.98 4.39
CA VAL A 372 -3.60 -1.70 3.96
C VAL A 372 -3.25 -3.18 3.73
N PRO A 373 -4.08 -4.13 4.20
CA PRO A 373 -3.92 -5.54 3.88
C PRO A 373 -3.96 -5.79 2.37
N THR A 374 -2.96 -6.49 1.83
CA THR A 374 -2.90 -6.89 0.42
C THR A 374 -3.28 -8.36 0.23
N PRO A 375 -3.77 -8.77 -0.96
CA PRO A 375 -4.18 -10.16 -1.20
C PRO A 375 -3.11 -11.19 -0.84
N ASP A 376 -1.84 -10.90 -1.06
CA ASP A 376 -0.72 -11.81 -0.76
C ASP A 376 -0.52 -12.11 0.74
N GLU A 377 -1.18 -11.38 1.65
CA GLU A 377 -1.09 -11.63 3.09
C GLU A 377 -1.94 -12.82 3.56
N ALA A 378 -3.06 -13.14 2.89
CA ALA A 378 -4.06 -14.08 3.41
C ALA A 378 -4.79 -14.87 2.30
N HIS A 379 -5.54 -15.89 2.71
CA HIS A 379 -6.36 -16.71 1.79
C HIS A 379 -7.48 -15.88 1.18
N ARG A 380 -8.04 -14.94 1.96
CA ARG A 380 -8.96 -13.94 1.47
C ARG A 380 -8.74 -12.61 2.17
N VAL A 381 -8.95 -11.52 1.45
CA VAL A 381 -9.01 -10.17 2.02
C VAL A 381 -10.34 -9.54 1.66
N LEU A 382 -11.10 -9.10 2.67
CA LEU A 382 -12.37 -8.42 2.51
C LEU A 382 -12.20 -6.95 2.93
N TYR A 383 -12.53 -6.04 2.02
CA TYR A 383 -12.49 -4.60 2.28
C TYR A 383 -13.90 -4.09 2.62
N ARG A 384 -14.04 -3.47 3.79
CA ARG A 384 -15.27 -2.84 4.30
C ARG A 384 -14.99 -1.35 4.49
N VAL A 385 -15.15 -0.59 3.41
CA VAL A 385 -14.83 0.84 3.35
C VAL A 385 -16.13 1.66 3.34
N SER A 386 -16.17 2.73 4.13
CA SER A 386 -17.26 3.69 4.22
C SER A 386 -16.76 5.12 3.91
N PRO A 387 -17.42 5.88 3.01
CA PRO A 387 -18.53 5.47 2.15
C PRO A 387 -18.11 4.36 1.17
N ALA A 388 -19.09 3.59 0.68
CA ALA A 388 -18.84 2.62 -0.38
C ALA A 388 -18.29 3.35 -1.61
N ASP A 389 -17.34 2.72 -2.31
CA ASP A 389 -16.65 3.31 -3.45
C ASP A 389 -17.64 3.73 -4.55
N ASP A 390 -17.35 4.82 -5.26
CA ASP A 390 -18.26 5.39 -6.26
C ASP A 390 -18.17 4.73 -7.64
N GLY A 391 -17.56 3.55 -7.74
CA GLY A 391 -17.48 2.79 -8.99
C GLY A 391 -16.30 3.16 -9.89
N GLY A 392 -15.19 3.64 -9.32
CA GLY A 392 -13.90 3.72 -10.03
C GLY A 392 -13.33 2.33 -10.39
N ALA A 393 -12.07 2.26 -10.85
CA ALA A 393 -11.43 0.97 -11.08
C ALA A 393 -11.26 0.21 -9.75
N ALA A 394 -11.71 -1.04 -9.72
CA ALA A 394 -11.58 -1.88 -8.53
C ALA A 394 -10.11 -1.93 -8.04
N TRP A 395 -9.95 -1.81 -6.72
CA TRP A 395 -8.70 -2.13 -6.04
C TRP A 395 -8.99 -3.11 -4.90
N PRO A 396 -8.24 -4.23 -4.81
CA PRO A 396 -7.17 -4.67 -5.71
C PRO A 396 -7.64 -4.93 -7.16
N PRO A 397 -6.74 -4.96 -8.15
CA PRO A 397 -7.09 -5.28 -9.53
C PRO A 397 -7.87 -6.62 -9.59
N ALA A 398 -8.98 -6.63 -10.33
CA ALA A 398 -9.77 -7.84 -10.54
C ALA A 398 -9.20 -8.66 -11.72
N PRO A 399 -9.20 -10.01 -11.62
CA PRO A 399 -8.74 -10.90 -12.69
C PRO A 399 -9.60 -10.93 -13.94
#